data_AF-A0A933WY91-F1
#
_entry.id   AF-A0A933WY91-F1
#
_cell.length_a   1.000
_cell.length_b   1.000
_cell.length_c   1.000
_cell.angle_alpha   90.00
_cell.angle_beta   90.00
_cell.angle_gamma   90.00
#
_symmetry.space_group_name_H-M   'P 1'
#
loop_
_entity.id
_entity.type
_entity.pdbx_description
1 polymer ?
#
loop_
_entity_poly.entity_id
_entity_poly.type
_entity_poly.pdbx_seq_one_letter_code
_entity_poly.pdbx_strand_id
1 'polypeptide(L)' 'MQKIITKFYFDRAKYLIGDDFGNEAILKIDYKNSRFTISKTNPLFKQKVTLVAKRLIVKKHNINFSDRIEI' A
#
# COMPACT_ATOMS: atom_id res chain seq x y z
N MET A 1 12.13 -32.59 -13.93
CA MET A 1 12.25 -31.98 -12.59
C MET A 1 11.38 -30.74 -12.53
N GLN A 2 10.46 -30.66 -11.58
CA GLN A 2 9.57 -29.52 -11.39
C GLN A 2 10.32 -28.43 -10.61
N LYS A 3 10.22 -27.16 -11.01
CA LYS A 3 10.90 -26.05 -10.32
C LYS A 3 10.14 -25.72 -9.03
N ILE A 4 10.85 -25.70 -7.90
CA ILE A 4 10.30 -25.35 -6.59
C ILE A 4 10.54 -23.86 -6.34
N ILE A 5 9.51 -23.15 -5.87
CA ILE A 5 9.62 -21.76 -5.42
C ILE A 5 10.33 -21.77 -4.06
N THR A 6 11.47 -21.10 -3.96
CA THR A 6 12.29 -21.10 -2.74
C THR A 6 12.24 -19.80 -1.96
N LYS A 7 11.76 -18.71 -2.57
CA LYS A 7 11.70 -17.37 -1.98
C LYS A 7 10.50 -16.61 -2.51
N PHE A 8 9.77 -15.97 -1.60
CA PHE A 8 8.66 -15.07 -1.90
C PHE A 8 8.81 -13.81 -1.04
N TYR A 9 8.68 -12.64 -1.67
CA TYR A 9 8.79 -11.36 -0.99
C TYR A 9 7.58 -10.49 -1.33
N PHE A 10 7.03 -9.86 -0.30
CA PHE A 10 6.06 -8.79 -0.46
C PHE A 10 6.79 -7.44 -0.39
N ASP A 11 6.86 -6.73 -1.51
CA ASP A 11 7.34 -5.34 -1.56
C ASP A 11 6.18 -4.33 -1.42
N ARG A 12 6.50 -3.05 -1.45
CA ARG A 12 5.58 -1.90 -1.43
C ARG A 12 4.36 -2.12 -2.31
N ALA A 13 3.19 -1.86 -1.74
CA ALA A 13 1.94 -1.88 -2.48
C ALA A 13 1.76 -0.57 -3.26
N LYS A 14 1.24 -0.67 -4.48
CA LYS A 14 0.89 0.48 -5.32
C LYS A 14 -0.61 0.46 -5.60
N TYR A 15 -1.27 1.59 -5.34
CA TYR A 15 -2.69 1.81 -5.58
C TYR A 15 -2.87 3.01 -6.51
N LEU A 16 -3.82 2.89 -7.43
CA LEU A 16 -4.36 4.01 -8.20
C LEU A 16 -5.67 4.39 -7.53
N ILE A 17 -5.85 5.66 -7.21
CA ILE A 17 -7.01 6.18 -6.50
C ILE A 17 -7.62 7.28 -7.35
N GLY A 18 -8.91 7.15 -7.66
CA GLY A 18 -9.71 8.13 -8.37
C GLY A 18 -10.91 8.58 -7.52
N ASP A 19 -11.43 9.78 -7.78
CA ASP A 19 -12.77 10.19 -7.36
C ASP A 19 -13.66 10.56 -8.54
N ASP A 20 -14.94 10.79 -8.25
CA ASP A 20 -15.98 11.08 -9.24
C ASP A 20 -15.81 12.45 -9.93
N PHE A 21 -14.86 13.27 -9.46
CA PHE A 21 -14.51 14.56 -10.06
C PHE A 21 -13.30 14.45 -11.00
N GLY A 22 -12.82 13.23 -11.27
CA GLY A 22 -11.68 12.98 -12.14
C GLY A 22 -10.33 13.26 -11.49
N ASN A 23 -10.27 13.42 -10.16
CA ASN A 23 -8.99 13.53 -9.47
C ASN A 23 -8.37 12.15 -9.37
N GLU A 24 -7.10 12.05 -9.72
CA GLU A 24 -6.34 10.80 -9.60
C GLU A 24 -5.15 10.98 -8.66
N ALA A 25 -4.66 9.87 -8.12
CA ALA A 25 -3.43 9.82 -7.35
C ALA A 25 -2.81 8.41 -7.42
N ILE A 26 -1.48 8.36 -7.38
CA ILE A 26 -0.75 7.13 -7.16
C ILE A 26 -0.34 7.09 -5.69
N LEU A 27 -0.87 6.13 -4.94
CA LEU A 27 -0.49 5.87 -3.55
C LEU A 27 0.43 4.65 -3.49
N LYS A 28 1.65 4.83 -2.99
CA LYS A 28 2.55 3.71 -2.67
C LYS A 28 2.64 3.56 -1.16
N ILE A 29 2.45 2.35 -0.65
CA ILE A 29 2.52 2.05 0.78
C ILE A 29 3.63 1.03 1.05
N ASP A 30 4.52 1.40 1.96
CA ASP A 30 5.44 0.52 2.64
C ASP A 30 4.83 0.14 3.99
N TYR A 31 4.13 -1.00 3.98
CA TYR A 31 3.43 -1.49 5.17
C TYR A 31 4.40 -1.90 6.28
N LYS A 32 5.58 -2.41 5.92
CA LYS A 32 6.60 -2.84 6.87
C LYS A 32 7.12 -1.66 7.70
N ASN A 33 7.38 -0.53 7.04
CA ASN A 33 7.88 0.67 7.69
C ASN A 33 6.79 1.69 8.06
N SER A 34 5.51 1.37 7.83
CA SER A 34 4.38 2.29 8.01
C SER A 34 4.54 3.62 7.27
N ARG A 35 5.16 3.60 6.09
CA ARG A 35 5.40 4.80 5.26
C ARG A 35 4.54 4.77 4.01
N PHE A 36 4.20 5.94 3.49
CA PHE A 36 3.54 6.04 2.20
C PHE A 36 4.01 7.26 1.42
N THR A 37 3.87 7.18 0.10
CA THR A 37 4.10 8.31 -0.82
C THR A 37 2.90 8.47 -1.74
N ILE A 38 2.58 9.72 -2.06
CA ILE A 38 1.48 10.09 -2.94
C ILE A 38 2.07 10.89 -4.10
N SER A 39 1.73 10.51 -5.33
CA SER A 39 2.18 11.18 -6.56
C SER A 39 1.01 11.48 -7.48
N LYS A 40 1.18 12.47 -8.37
CA LYS A 40 0.18 12.90 -9.37
C LYS A 40 -1.18 13.28 -8.74
N THR A 41 -1.22 14.22 -7.79
CA THR A 41 -2.46 14.63 -7.09
C THR A 41 -2.52 16.15 -6.91
N ASN A 42 -3.72 16.70 -6.76
CA ASN A 42 -3.92 18.06 -6.25
C ASN A 42 -3.92 18.10 -4.69
N PRO A 43 -3.77 19.28 -4.05
CA PRO A 43 -3.65 19.40 -2.59
C PRO A 43 -4.88 18.93 -1.79
N LEU A 44 -6.10 19.24 -2.27
CA LEU A 44 -7.34 18.84 -1.59
C LEU A 44 -7.54 17.32 -1.64
N PHE A 45 -7.29 16.72 -2.80
CA PHE A 45 -7.36 15.28 -3.00
C PHE A 45 -6.27 14.54 -2.21
N LYS A 46 -5.08 15.13 -2.09
CA LYS A 46 -3.97 14.58 -1.29
C LYS A 46 -4.36 14.33 0.17
N GLN A 47 -5.18 15.20 0.77
CA GLN A 47 -5.64 15.01 2.15
C GLN A 47 -6.53 13.77 2.29
N LYS A 48 -7.47 13.58 1.34
CA LYS A 48 -8.33 12.39 1.29
C LYS A 48 -7.51 11.12 1.09
N VAL A 49 -6.57 11.13 0.14
CA VAL A 49 -5.66 10.00 -0.12
C VAL A 49 -4.79 9.68 1.10
N THR A 50 -4.36 10.71 1.84
CA THR A 50 -3.61 10.54 3.10
C THR A 50 -4.43 9.82 4.16
N LEU A 51 -5.71 10.16 4.32
CA LEU A 51 -6.63 9.48 5.23
C LEU A 51 -6.79 8.00 4.85
N VAL A 52 -6.94 7.70 3.56
CA VAL A 52 -6.99 6.32 3.05
C VAL A 52 -5.71 5.57 3.38
N ALA A 53 -4.53 6.16 3.11
CA ALA A 53 -3.24 5.54 3.40
C ALA A 53 -3.08 5.20 4.90
N LYS A 54 -3.43 6.13 5.79
CA LYS A 54 -3.38 5.90 7.24
C LYS A 54 -4.30 4.74 7.67
N ARG A 55 -5.55 4.71 7.16
CA ARG A 55 -6.49 3.62 7.46
C ARG A 55 -5.98 2.27 6.97
N LEU A 56 -5.38 2.22 5.78
CA LEU A 56 -4.81 0.99 5.23
C LEU A 56 -3.64 0.48 6.07
N ILE A 57 -2.73 1.37 6.50
CA ILE A 57 -1.60 1.03 7.35
C ILE A 57 -2.10 0.46 8.69
N VAL A 58 -3.04 1.14 9.36
CA VAL A 58 -3.61 0.67 10.64
C VAL A 58 -4.31 -0.67 10.48
N LYS A 59 -5.14 -0.84 9.44
CA LYS A 59 -5.86 -2.09 9.19
C LYS A 59 -4.90 -3.24 8.94
N LYS A 60 -3.83 -3.03 8.17
CA LYS A 60 -2.85 -4.08 7.89
C LYS A 60 -1.91 -4.35 9.06
N HIS A 61 -1.63 -3.37 9.93
CA HIS A 61 -0.92 -3.61 11.20
C HIS A 61 -1.74 -4.49 12.15
N ASN A 62 -3.05 -4.25 12.24
CA ASN A 62 -3.95 -5.08 13.06
C ASN A 62 -4.11 -6.50 12.50
N ILE A 63 -3.91 -6.70 11.19
CA ILE A 63 -3.77 -8.02 10.57
C ILE A 63 -2.28 -8.36 10.61
N ASN A 64 -1.77 -8.66 11.80
CA ASN A 64 -0.35 -8.89 12.04
C ASN A 64 0.19 -10.03 11.13
N PHE A 65 0.75 -9.68 9.97
CA PHE A 65 1.60 -10.57 9.17
C PHE A 65 2.96 -10.58 9.86
N SER A 66 3.07 -11.20 11.04
CA SER A 66 4.36 -11.33 11.70
C SER A 66 5.33 -12.03 10.75
N ASP A 67 6.57 -11.54 10.75
CA ASP A 67 7.58 -11.55 9.69
C ASP A 67 8.09 -12.92 9.18
N ARG A 68 7.31 -14.00 9.28
CA ARG A 68 7.56 -15.27 8.60
C ARG A 68 6.25 -15.94 8.21
N ILE A 69 5.90 -15.85 6.92
CA ILE A 69 5.20 -16.96 6.29
C ILE A 69 6.30 -17.96 5.93
N GLU A 70 6.60 -18.88 6.84
CA GLU A 70 7.29 -20.11 6.44
C GLU A 70 6.30 -20.90 5.59
N ILE A 71 6.69 -21.18 4.34
CA ILE A 71 5.93 -22.00 3.39
C ILE A 71 6.23 -23.46 3.67
#